data_AF-A0A139CHW9-F1
#
_entry.id   AF-A0A139CHW9-F1
#
_cell.length_a   1.000
_cell.length_b   1.000
_cell.length_c   1.000
_cell.angle_alpha   90.00
_cell.angle_beta   90.00
_cell.angle_gamma   90.00
#
_symmetry.space_group_name_H-M   'P 1'
#
loop_
_entity.id
_entity.type
_entity.pdbx_description
1 polymer ?
#
loop_
_entity_poly.entity_id
_entity_poly.type
_entity_poly.pdbx_seq_one_letter_code
_entity_poly.pdbx_strand_id
1 'polypeptide(L)' 'MTEEKTRCMKCNHEAIIYQPYSGMHLCKKHFTEDVERKVKLTIRKNYNIGKNEKIAVALSGGKDSCVALYILNKIFGKR' A
#
# COMPACT_ATOMS: atom_id res chain seq x y z
N MET A 1 1.50 34.94 3.38
CA MET A 1 0.63 33.98 2.67
C MET A 1 0.80 32.64 3.38
N THR A 2 -0.12 32.29 4.27
CA THR A 2 -0.06 30.98 4.95
C THR A 2 -0.58 29.93 3.98
N GLU A 3 0.28 29.00 3.56
CA GLU A 3 -0.14 27.82 2.81
C GLU A 3 -1.17 27.05 3.62
N GLU A 4 -2.41 26.97 3.12
CA GLU A 4 -3.47 26.20 3.75
C GLU A 4 -3.19 24.71 3.52
N LYS A 5 -2.39 24.11 4.40
CA LYS A 5 -1.98 22.71 4.31
C LYS A 5 -3.19 21.80 4.51
N THR A 6 -3.57 21.07 3.45
CA THR A 6 -4.66 20.10 3.53
C THR A 6 -4.30 18.98 4.51
N ARG A 7 -5.22 18.66 5.42
CA ARG A 7 -5.00 17.65 6.47
C ARG A 7 -5.40 16.25 6.00
N CYS A 8 -4.78 15.23 6.59
CA CYS A 8 -5.19 13.86 6.39
C CYS A 8 -6.60 13.62 6.95
N MET A 9 -7.43 12.87 6.22
CA MET A 9 -8.79 12.55 6.67
C MET A 9 -8.83 11.44 7.73
N LYS A 10 -7.71 10.77 8.03
CA LYS A 10 -7.60 9.73 9.06
C LYS A 10 -6.84 10.19 10.32
N CYS A 11 -6.16 11.33 10.28
CA CYS A 11 -5.48 11.92 11.44
C CYS A 11 -5.11 13.39 11.21
N ASN A 12 -4.54 14.05 12.22
CA ASN A 12 -4.21 15.48 12.14
C ASN A 12 -2.89 15.83 11.43
N HIS A 13 -2.26 14.89 10.72
CA HIS A 13 -1.03 15.16 9.97
C HIS A 13 -1.33 15.80 8.62
N GLU A 14 -0.33 16.49 8.06
CA GLU A 14 -0.39 17.03 6.70
C GLU A 14 -0.61 15.92 5.66
N ALA A 15 -1.57 16.14 4.76
CA ALA A 15 -1.80 15.25 3.65
C ALA A 15 -0.75 15.47 2.57
N ILE A 16 -0.24 14.38 2.00
CA ILE A 16 0.75 14.41 0.91
C ILE A 16 0.13 14.03 -0.43
N ILE A 17 -1.11 13.54 -0.43
CA ILE A 17 -1.80 13.07 -1.62
C ILE A 17 -3.31 13.25 -1.47
N TYR A 18 -3.96 13.62 -2.57
CA TYR A 18 -5.39 13.47 -2.78
C TYR A 18 -5.63 12.23 -3.65
N GLN A 19 -6.49 11.31 -3.20
CA GLN A 19 -6.87 10.10 -3.93
C GLN A 19 -8.24 10.32 -4.60
N PRO A 20 -8.31 10.60 -5.91
CA PRO A 20 -9.57 10.96 -6.56
C PRO A 20 -10.64 9.87 -6.49
N TYR A 21 -10.23 8.60 -6.62
CA TYR A 21 -11.15 7.46 -6.60
C TYR A 21 -11.85 7.25 -5.24
N SER A 22 -11.33 7.82 -4.15
CA SER A 22 -11.91 7.71 -2.81
C SER A 22 -12.28 9.06 -2.21
N GLY A 23 -11.96 10.17 -2.88
CA GLY A 23 -12.12 11.52 -2.37
C GLY A 23 -11.28 11.82 -1.12
N MET A 24 -10.20 11.05 -0.86
CA MET A 24 -9.47 11.12 0.41
C MET A 24 -8.16 11.90 0.31
N HIS A 25 -7.94 12.84 1.24
CA HIS A 25 -6.62 13.38 1.52
C HIS A 25 -5.89 12.52 2.56
N LEU A 26 -4.70 12.00 2.25
CA LEU A 26 -3.96 11.10 3.12
C LEU A 26 -2.54 11.59 3.41
N CYS A 27 -2.10 11.44 4.66
CA CYS A 27 -0.68 11.59 5.01
C CYS A 27 0.09 10.34 4.57
N LYS A 28 1.43 10.42 4.58
CA LYS A 28 2.34 9.33 4.17
C LYS A 28 1.95 7.98 4.78
N LYS A 29 1.75 7.94 6.10
CA LYS A 29 1.41 6.71 6.84
C LYS A 29 0.11 6.10 6.34
N HIS A 30 -0.97 6.88 6.32
CA HIS A 30 -2.29 6.37 5.94
C HIS A 30 -2.40 6.04 4.46
N PHE A 31 -1.63 6.71 3.60
CA PHE A 31 -1.49 6.32 2.20
C PHE A 31 -0.84 4.94 2.07
N THR A 32 0.32 4.72 2.71
CA THR A 32 1.02 3.43 2.69
C THR A 32 0.14 2.31 3.25
N GLU A 33 -0.54 2.53 4.37
CA GLU A 33 -1.48 1.57 4.96
C GLU A 33 -2.65 1.25 4.03
N ASP A 34 -3.19 2.25 3.33
CA ASP A 34 -4.30 2.04 2.40
C ASP A 34 -3.89 1.19 1.18
N VAL A 35 -2.68 1.44 0.63
CA VAL A 35 -2.10 0.64 -0.45
C VAL A 35 -1.88 -0.80 0.02
N GLU A 36 -1.23 -1.01 1.17
CA GLU A 36 -0.98 -2.36 1.71
C GLU A 36 -2.29 -3.12 1.99
N ARG A 37 -3.30 -2.43 2.52
CA ARG A 37 -4.63 -3.00 2.76
C ARG A 37 -5.28 -3.44 1.45
N LYS A 38 -5.22 -2.63 0.40
CA LYS A 38 -5.76 -2.98 -0.92
C LYS A 38 -5.05 -4.19 -1.52
N VAL A 39 -3.72 -4.24 -1.47
CA VAL A 39 -2.96 -5.40 -1.94
C VAL A 39 -3.37 -6.67 -1.19
N LYS A 40 -3.46 -6.61 0.15
CA LYS A 40 -3.94 -7.75 0.96
C LYS A 40 -5.35 -8.20 0.57
N LEU A 41 -6.27 -7.26 0.32
CA LEU A 41 -7.63 -7.57 -0.11
C LEU A 41 -7.65 -8.22 -1.50
N THR A 42 -6.89 -7.70 -2.46
CA THR A 42 -6.78 -8.28 -3.80
C THR A 42 -6.23 -9.70 -3.75
N ILE A 43 -5.19 -9.93 -2.95
CA ILE A 43 -4.62 -11.27 -2.76
C ILE A 43 -5.67 -12.21 -2.20
N ARG A 44 -6.34 -11.84 -1.10
CA ARG A 44 -7.38 -12.67 -0.45
C ARG A 44 -8.59 -12.97 -1.35
N LYS A 45 -8.93 -12.07 -2.29
CA LYS A 45 -10.07 -12.25 -3.20
C LYS A 45 -9.74 -13.12 -4.40
N ASN A 46 -8.54 -12.98 -4.95
CA ASN A 46 -8.21 -13.55 -6.25
C ASN A 46 -7.26 -14.75 -6.18
N TYR A 47 -6.56 -14.94 -5.06
CA TYR A 47 -5.54 -15.97 -4.92
C TYR A 47 -5.73 -16.75 -3.61
N ASN A 48 -5.71 -18.07 -3.71
CA ASN A 48 -5.77 -18.95 -2.55
C ASN A 48 -4.37 -19.42 -2.17
N ILE A 49 -3.59 -18.55 -1.51
CA ILE A 49 -2.20 -18.84 -1.15
C ILE A 49 -2.14 -19.65 0.15
N GLY A 50 -1.74 -20.91 0.03
CA GLY A 50 -1.64 -21.87 1.12
C GLY A 50 -0.56 -21.56 2.15
N LYS A 51 -0.55 -22.32 3.25
CA LYS A 51 0.60 -22.37 4.16
C LYS A 51 1.75 -23.09 3.44
N ASN A 52 2.98 -22.59 3.59
CA ASN A 52 4.22 -23.12 2.99
C ASN A 52 4.30 -23.09 1.45
N GLU A 53 3.41 -22.39 0.76
CA GLU A 53 3.57 -22.14 -0.67
C GLU A 53 4.71 -21.16 -0.94
N LYS A 54 5.47 -21.44 -2.00
CA LYS A 54 6.56 -20.57 -2.46
C LYS A 54 6.03 -19.61 -3.50
N ILE A 55 6.24 -18.31 -3.28
CA ILE A 55 5.88 -17.26 -4.23
C ILE A 55 7.15 -16.78 -4.93
N ALA A 56 7.24 -17.00 -6.23
CA ALA A 56 8.30 -16.43 -7.04
C ALA A 56 7.89 -15.01 -7.52
N VAL A 57 8.79 -14.04 -7.41
CA VAL A 57 8.58 -12.67 -7.90
C VAL A 57 9.65 -12.36 -8.93
N ALA A 58 9.23 -12.11 -10.18
CA ALA A 58 10.14 -11.64 -11.22
C ALA A 58 10.47 -10.16 -10.97
N LEU A 59 11.75 -9.85 -10.80
CA LEU A 59 12.24 -8.49 -10.59
C LEU A 59 12.79 -7.90 -11.88
N SER A 60 12.22 -6.78 -12.30
CA SER A 60 12.75 -5.97 -13.41
C SER A 60 13.67 -4.83 -12.95
N GLY A 61 13.77 -4.60 -11.63
CA GLY A 61 14.44 -3.43 -11.04
C GLY A 61 13.58 -2.16 -11.04
N GLY A 62 12.40 -2.19 -11.67
CA GLY A 62 11.45 -1.07 -11.66
C GLY A 62 10.70 -0.94 -10.35
N LYS A 63 10.12 0.25 -10.11
CA LYS A 63 9.30 0.55 -8.92
C LYS A 63 8.20 -0.49 -8.69
N ASP A 64 7.57 -0.99 -9.75
CA ASP A 64 6.38 -1.83 -9.65
C ASP A 64 6.74 -3.24 -9.14
N SER A 65 7.77 -3.87 -9.72
CA SER A 65 8.24 -5.20 -9.30
C SER A 65 8.90 -5.16 -7.92
N CYS A 66 9.64 -4.09 -7.61
CA CYS A 66 10.24 -3.87 -6.29
C CYS A 66 9.18 -3.67 -5.19
N VAL A 67 8.16 -2.85 -5.44
CA VAL A 67 7.06 -2.63 -4.48
C VAL A 67 6.25 -3.92 -4.27
N ALA A 68 5.99 -4.67 -5.34
CA ALA A 68 5.32 -5.97 -5.24
C ALA A 68 6.10 -6.93 -4.33
N LEU A 69 7.41 -7.10 -4.56
CA LEU A 69 8.26 -7.92 -3.70
C LEU A 69 8.24 -7.43 -2.24
N TYR A 70 8.40 -6.13 -2.01
CA TYR A 70 8.43 -5.57 -0.66
C TYR A 70 7.13 -5.86 0.10
N ILE A 71 5.97 -5.62 -0.51
CA ILE A 71 4.68 -5.84 0.13
C ILE A 71 4.42 -7.35 0.34
N LEU A 72 4.73 -8.20 -0.64
CA LEU A 72 4.58 -9.65 -0.51
C LEU A 72 5.46 -10.19 0.63
N ASN A 73 6.72 -9.75 0.72
CA ASN A 73 7.62 -10.13 1.80
C ASN A 73 7.09 -9.65 3.16
N LYS A 74 6.49 -8.45 3.25
CA LYS A 74 5.86 -7.96 4.48
C LYS A 74 4.64 -8.81 4.91
N ILE A 75 3.92 -9.39 3.96
CA ILE A 75 2.72 -10.22 4.22
C ILE A 75 3.09 -11.67 4.55
N PHE A 76 4.03 -12.26 3.80
CA PHE A 76 4.31 -13.70 3.81
C PHE A 76 5.69 -14.07 4.37
N GLY A 77 6.64 -13.14 4.45
CA GLY A 77 8.06 -13.43 4.76
C GLY A 77 8.37 -13.79 6.22
N LYS A 78 7.41 -13.64 7.14
CA LYS A 78 7.54 -14.05 8.56
C LYS A 78 6.77 -15.34 8.89
N ARG A 79 6.38 -16.12 7.88
CA ARG A 79 5.66 -17.38 8.06
C ARG A 79 6.60 -18.53 8.38
#